data_AF-A0A2R4WQT4-F1
#
_entry.id   AF-A0A2R4WQT4-F1
#
_cell.length_a   1.000
_cell.length_b   1.000
_cell.length_c   1.000
_cell.angle_alpha   90.00
_cell.angle_beta   90.00
_cell.angle_gamma   90.00
#
_symmetry.space_group_name_H-M   'P 1'
#
loop_
_entity.id
_entity.type
_entity.pdbx_description
1 polymer ?
#
loop_
_entity_poly.entity_id
_entity_poly.type
_entity_poly.pdbx_seq_one_letter_code
_entity_poly.pdbx_strand_id
1 'polypeptide(L)' 'MPTDGYEGIEVPPRTEDRTIADRLAAHLIRAHELAVASGDPVATDLIRLALWHVGRTYAPTAERLVEDREPS' A
#
# COMPACT_ATOMS: atom_id res chain seq x y z
N MET A 1 8.00 39.95 23.14
CA MET A 1 6.85 39.03 23.12
C MET A 1 7.40 37.65 22.81
N PRO A 2 7.31 36.67 23.73
CA PRO A 2 7.72 35.29 23.47
C PRO A 2 6.61 34.59 22.66
N THR A 3 6.95 33.98 21.52
CA THR A 3 6.05 33.06 20.82
C THR A 3 6.28 31.67 21.38
N ASP A 4 5.70 31.44 22.55
CA ASP A 4 5.51 30.13 23.15
C ASP A 4 4.24 29.51 22.55
N GLY A 5 4.26 28.24 22.14
CA GLY A 5 3.02 27.51 21.81
C GLY A 5 2.95 26.69 20.53
N TYR A 6 4.06 26.39 19.83
CA TYR A 6 4.06 25.35 18.78
C TYR A 6 4.97 24.14 19.11
N GLU A 7 5.35 23.97 20.38
CA GLU A 7 5.91 22.71 20.87
C GLU A 7 4.75 21.81 21.29
N GLY A 8 4.38 20.84 20.45
CA GLY A 8 3.45 19.79 20.87
C GLY A 8 2.37 19.40 19.87
N ILE A 9 2.34 19.95 18.65
CA ILE A 9 1.66 19.24 17.57
C ILE A 9 2.63 18.18 17.09
N GLU A 10 2.62 17.03 17.76
CA GLU A 10 3.00 15.78 17.12
C GLU A 10 2.06 15.61 15.93
N VAL A 11 2.51 16.08 14.77
CA VAL A 11 1.92 15.67 13.50
C VAL A 11 2.25 14.19 13.45
N PRO A 12 1.27 13.26 13.60
CA PRO A 12 1.56 11.85 13.45
C PRO A 12 2.27 11.71 12.11
N PRO A 13 3.40 10.97 12.04
CA PRO A 13 4.17 10.85 10.82
C PRO A 13 3.18 10.47 9.75
N ARG A 14 3.03 11.35 8.77
CA ARG A 14 2.08 11.15 7.69
C ARG A 14 2.35 9.75 7.19
N THR A 15 1.34 8.89 7.23
CA THR A 15 1.37 7.54 6.67
C THR A 15 1.41 7.62 5.12
N GLU A 16 2.18 8.58 4.57
CA GLU A 16 2.29 8.97 3.18
C GLU A 16 3.37 8.20 2.41
N ASP A 17 4.24 7.47 3.10
CA ASP A 17 5.12 6.50 2.45
C ASP A 17 4.42 5.13 2.39
N ARG A 18 3.32 5.08 1.64
CA ARG A 18 3.08 3.85 0.85
C ARG A 18 4.28 3.71 -0.06
N THR A 19 5.02 2.64 0.12
CA THR A 19 6.20 2.34 -0.69
C THR A 19 5.80 2.36 -2.18
N ILE A 20 6.77 2.58 -3.08
CA ILE A 20 6.51 2.49 -4.52
C ILE A 20 5.83 1.14 -4.87
N ALA A 21 6.19 0.08 -4.13
CA ALA A 21 5.57 -1.22 -4.23
C ALA A 21 4.08 -1.25 -3.82
N ASP A 22 3.70 -0.57 -2.74
CA ASP A 22 2.29 -0.45 -2.32
C ASP A 22 1.45 0.30 -3.37
N ARG A 23 2.01 1.37 -3.94
CA ARG A 23 1.35 2.14 -5.01
C ARG A 23 1.19 1.29 -6.27
N LEU A 24 2.22 0.52 -6.62
CA LEU A 24 2.18 -0.43 -7.73
C LEU A 24 1.12 -1.53 -7.50
N ALA A 25 1.10 -2.13 -6.30
CA ALA A 25 0.11 -3.15 -5.93
C ALA A 25 -1.32 -2.61 -6.07
N ALA A 26 -1.58 -1.38 -5.59
CA ALA A 26 -2.89 -0.74 -5.75
C ALA A 26 -3.29 -0.54 -7.23
N HIS A 27 -2.35 -0.14 -8.08
CA HIS A 27 -2.61 0.00 -9.52
C HIS A 27 -2.90 -1.35 -10.18
N LEU A 28 -2.16 -2.40 -9.81
CA LEU A 28 -2.35 -3.75 -10.35
C LEU A 28 -3.69 -4.35 -9.91
N ILE A 29 -4.13 -4.11 -8.67
CA ILE A 29 -5.46 -4.53 -8.20
C ILE A 29 -6.55 -3.86 -9.05
N ARG A 30 -6.47 -2.54 -9.24
CA ARG A 30 -7.44 -1.82 -10.08
C ARG A 30 -7.42 -2.28 -11.54
N ALA A 31 -6.24 -2.55 -12.10
CA ALA A 31 -6.12 -3.10 -13.44
C ALA A 31 -6.77 -4.48 -13.54
N HIS A 32 -6.65 -5.32 -12.50
CA HIS A 32 -7.26 -6.63 -12.45
C HIS A 32 -8.79 -6.55 -12.52
N GLU A 33 -9.39 -5.66 -11.73
CA GLU A 33 -10.85 -5.43 -11.74
C GLU A 33 -11.33 -5.02 -13.14
N LEU A 34 -10.61 -4.12 -13.81
CA LEU A 34 -10.92 -3.68 -15.17
C LEU A 34 -10.76 -4.82 -16.20
N ALA A 35 -9.70 -5.63 -16.08
CA ALA A 35 -9.49 -6.77 -16.97
C ALA A 35 -10.59 -7.82 -16.83
N VAL A 36 -11.00 -8.14 -15.60
CA VAL A 36 -12.12 -9.03 -15.32
C VAL A 36 -13.42 -8.46 -15.89
N ALA A 37 -13.70 -7.17 -15.67
CA ALA A 37 -14.90 -6.52 -16.21
C ALA A 37 -14.92 -6.49 -17.75
N SER A 38 -13.76 -6.41 -18.39
CA SER A 38 -13.63 -6.46 -19.85
C SER A 38 -13.78 -7.86 -20.44
N GLY A 39 -13.68 -8.91 -19.61
CA GLY A 39 -13.71 -10.30 -20.05
C GLY A 39 -12.46 -10.74 -20.83
N ASP A 40 -11.35 -10.00 -20.76
CA ASP A 40 -10.09 -10.35 -21.41
C ASP A 40 -9.29 -11.34 -20.53
N PRO A 41 -9.20 -12.63 -20.92
CA PRO A 41 -8.50 -13.63 -20.12
C PRO A 41 -6.98 -13.42 -20.12
N VAL A 42 -6.40 -12.89 -21.20
CA VAL A 42 -4.95 -12.67 -21.32
C VAL A 42 -4.53 -11.53 -20.42
N ALA A 43 -5.25 -10.41 -20.46
CA ALA A 43 -4.98 -9.28 -19.56
C ALA A 43 -5.12 -9.70 -18.09
N THR A 44 -6.14 -10.49 -17.77
CA THR A 44 -6.38 -11.00 -16.42
C THR A 44 -5.20 -11.83 -15.91
N ASP A 45 -4.68 -12.77 -16.70
CA ASP A 45 -3.59 -13.64 -16.28
C ASP A 45 -2.24 -12.90 -16.20
N LEU A 46 -1.97 -11.95 -17.10
CA LEU A 46 -0.78 -11.10 -17.01
C LEU A 46 -0.77 -10.26 -15.72
N ILE A 47 -1.92 -9.71 -15.34
CA ILE A 47 -2.04 -8.92 -14.12
C ILE A 47 -1.91 -9.79 -12.86
N ARG A 48 -2.44 -11.02 -12.87
CA ARG A 48 -2.24 -12.00 -11.79
C ARG A 48 -0.76 -12.34 -11.60
N LEU A 49 -0.04 -12.55 -12.70
CA LEU A 49 1.41 -12.81 -12.66
C LEU A 49 2.18 -11.63 -12.06
N ALA A 50 1.83 -10.40 -12.46
CA ALA A 50 2.43 -9.19 -11.91
C ALA A 50 2.14 -9.03 -10.41
N LEU A 51 0.89 -9.25 -9.97
CA LEU A 51 0.50 -9.22 -8.56
C LEU A 51 1.28 -10.25 -7.73
N TRP A 52 1.40 -11.48 -8.23
CA TRP A 52 2.19 -12.52 -7.59
C TRP A 52 3.65 -12.11 -7.43
N HIS A 53 4.26 -11.56 -8.48
CA HIS A 53 5.65 -11.13 -8.45
C HIS A 53 5.88 -9.98 -7.45
N VAL A 54 4.99 -8.98 -7.44
CA VAL A 54 5.07 -7.85 -6.52
C VAL A 54 4.92 -8.31 -5.06
N GLY A 55 3.91 -9.15 -4.77
CA GLY A 55 3.70 -9.65 -3.41
C GLY A 55 4.84 -10.53 -2.89
N ARG A 56 5.59 -11.20 -3.78
CA ARG A 56 6.79 -11.98 -3.42
C ARG A 56 8.03 -11.10 -3.24
N THR A 57 8.21 -10.09 -4.10
CA THR A 57 9.44 -9.29 -4.17
C THR A 57 9.47 -8.18 -3.14
N TYR A 58 8.31 -7.59 -2.88
CA TYR A 58 8.15 -6.45 -1.98
C TYR A 58 7.22 -6.82 -0.84
N ALA A 59 7.32 -8.07 -0.35
CA ALA A 59 6.47 -8.58 0.73
C ALA A 59 6.34 -7.50 1.81
N PRO A 60 5.11 -7.12 2.20
CA PRO A 60 4.88 -6.00 3.10
C PRO A 60 5.76 -6.23 4.32
N THR A 61 6.63 -5.25 4.61
CA THR A 61 7.59 -5.32 5.70
C THR A 61 6.81 -5.77 6.93
N ALA A 62 7.15 -6.94 7.47
CA ALA A 62 6.42 -7.56 8.56
C ALA A 62 6.26 -6.63 9.78
N GLU A 63 7.06 -5.57 9.86
CA GLU A 63 6.98 -4.49 10.84
C GLU A 63 5.62 -3.76 10.86
N ARG A 64 4.91 -3.64 9.73
CA ARG A 64 3.61 -2.94 9.70
C ARG A 64 2.42 -3.80 10.13
N LEU A 65 2.60 -5.12 10.20
CA LEU A 65 1.61 -6.08 10.73
C LEU A 65 1.73 -6.28 12.25
N VAL A 66 2.81 -5.79 12.87
CA VAL A 66 3.01 -5.86 14.33
C VAL A 66 2.33 -4.68 15.05
N GLU A 67 2.17 -3.53 14.40
CA GLU A 67 1.46 -2.37 14.98
C GLU A 67 -0.07 -2.56 15.08
N ASP A 68 -0.69 -3.36 14.21
CA ASP A 68 -2.14 -3.66 14.25
C ASP A 68 -2.49 -4.82 15.21
N ARG A 69 -1.51 -5.34 15.96
CA ARG A 69 -1.69 -6.50 16.86
C ARG A 69 -1.27 -6.22 18.30
N GLU A 70 -1.53 -5.02 18.81
CA GLU A 70 -1.76 -4.84 20.25
C GLU A 70 -3.26 -5.06 20.56
N PRO A 71 -3.63 -6.19 21.19
CA PRO A 71 -4.97 -6.34 21.74
C PRO A 71 -5.06 -5.51 23.02
N SER A 72 -5.98 -4.54 23.05
CA SER A 72 -6.52 -3.99 24.30
C SER A 72 -7.47 -4.98 24.98
#